data_AF-A0A3P7MMP2-F1
#
_entry.id   AF-A0A3P7MMP2-F1
#
_cell.length_a   1.000
_cell.length_b   1.000
_cell.length_c   1.000
_cell.angle_alpha   90.00
_cell.angle_beta   90.00
_cell.angle_gamma   90.00
#
_symmetry.space_group_name_H-M   'P 1'
#
loop_
_entity.id
_entity.type
_entity.pdbx_description
1 polymer ?
#
loop_
_entity_poly.entity_id
_entity_poly.type
_entity_poly.pdbx_seq_one_letter_code
_entity_poly.pdbx_strand_id
1 'polypeptide(L)'
;MAILSTLQSKKSLPLDEKWLLVPAFLKVRGLVKQHIVSFDYFVNQEIKTIMLANQKITSDANPNFYLKYLDIRVGKPSSEEGLNQIHDKITPQECRLRDMTYAAPINVDVEYTRGSQRVIKRDLTIGRLPIMLRSSKCILKDLVCSL
;
A
#
# COMPACT_ATOMS: atom_id res chain seq x y z
N MET A 1 7.47 -25.37 -57.39
CA MET A 1 6.52 -24.31 -56.94
C MET A 1 5.16 -24.95 -56.65
N ALA A 2 4.81 -25.09 -55.38
CA ALA A 2 3.46 -25.35 -54.86
C ALA A 2 3.49 -24.89 -53.38
N ILE A 3 3.28 -23.60 -53.14
CA ILE A 3 2.02 -22.98 -52.68
C ILE A 3 1.66 -23.36 -51.22
N LEU A 4 2.00 -22.40 -50.35
CA LEU A 4 1.23 -21.78 -49.25
C LEU A 4 0.32 -22.59 -48.28
N SER A 5 0.50 -22.18 -47.01
CA SER A 5 -0.54 -21.92 -45.97
C SER A 5 -1.17 -23.14 -45.28
N THR A 6 -1.18 -23.20 -43.94
CA THR A 6 -1.97 -22.27 -43.11
C THR A 6 -1.48 -22.18 -41.67
N LEU A 7 -1.42 -20.93 -41.18
CA LEU A 7 -1.52 -20.57 -39.77
C LEU A 7 -2.78 -21.19 -39.16
N GLN A 8 -2.64 -22.16 -38.26
CA GLN A 8 -3.74 -22.57 -37.39
C GLN A 8 -3.90 -21.54 -36.27
N SER A 9 -4.60 -20.46 -36.60
CA SER A 9 -5.27 -19.63 -35.60
C SER A 9 -6.66 -20.20 -35.31
N LYS A 10 -7.00 -20.22 -34.02
CA LYS A 10 -8.33 -20.44 -33.40
C LYS A 10 -8.87 -21.88 -33.41
N LYS A 11 -8.60 -22.58 -32.30
CA LYS A 11 -9.58 -23.53 -31.75
C LYS A 11 -10.68 -22.69 -31.08
N SER A 12 -11.72 -22.34 -31.83
CA SER A 12 -12.92 -21.73 -31.25
C SER A 12 -13.70 -22.81 -30.51
N LEU A 13 -13.84 -22.67 -29.19
CA LEU A 13 -14.87 -23.37 -28.43
C LEU A 13 -16.25 -23.07 -29.06
N PRO A 14 -17.21 -24.02 -29.02
CA PRO A 14 -18.58 -23.77 -29.46
C PRO A 14 -19.13 -22.52 -28.77
N LEU A 15 -20.00 -21.77 -29.46
CA LEU A 15 -20.54 -20.48 -28.98
C LEU A 15 -21.13 -20.60 -27.57
N ASP A 16 -21.75 -21.75 -27.30
CA ASP A 16 -22.42 -22.11 -26.05
C ASP A 16 -21.48 -22.36 -24.88
N GLU A 17 -20.16 -22.52 -25.10
CA GLU A 17 -19.17 -22.75 -24.04
C GLU A 17 -18.29 -21.52 -23.76
N LYS A 18 -18.39 -20.48 -24.59
CA LYS A 18 -17.58 -19.26 -24.45
C LYS A 18 -17.85 -18.52 -23.13
N TRP A 19 -19.04 -18.66 -22.56
CA TRP A 19 -19.38 -18.05 -21.26
C TRP A 19 -18.56 -18.62 -20.10
N LEU A 20 -18.02 -19.85 -20.21
CA LEU A 20 -17.18 -20.49 -19.18
C LEU A 20 -15.85 -19.74 -18.97
N LEU A 21 -15.42 -18.95 -19.96
CA LEU A 21 -14.23 -18.11 -19.87
C LEU A 21 -14.42 -16.95 -18.89
N VAL A 22 -15.64 -16.44 -18.73
CA VAL A 22 -15.94 -15.31 -17.83
C VAL A 22 -15.68 -15.68 -16.36
N PRO A 23 -16.25 -16.76 -15.79
CA PRO A 23 -15.96 -17.16 -14.42
C PRO A 23 -14.50 -17.60 -14.25
N ALA A 24 -13.87 -18.22 -15.27
CA ALA A 24 -12.44 -18.56 -15.23
C ALA A 24 -11.56 -17.30 -15.14
N PHE A 25 -11.87 -16.27 -15.92
CA PHE A 25 -11.16 -14.99 -15.89
C PHE A 25 -11.39 -14.25 -14.57
N LEU A 26 -12.62 -14.23 -14.06
CA LEU A 26 -12.96 -13.59 -12.79
C LEU A 26 -12.29 -14.26 -11.59
N LYS A 27 -12.07 -15.58 -11.61
CA LYS A 27 -11.29 -16.27 -10.56
C LYS A 27 -9.84 -15.80 -10.51
N VAL A 28 -9.21 -15.57 -11.65
CA VAL A 28 -7.78 -15.19 -11.73
C VAL A 28 -7.56 -13.70 -11.49
N ARG A 29 -8.33 -12.87 -12.20
CA ARG A 29 -8.15 -11.42 -12.21
C ARG A 29 -8.99 -10.72 -11.15
N GLY A 30 -10.14 -11.25 -10.73
CA GLY A 30 -11.03 -10.64 -9.74
C GLY A 30 -11.60 -9.29 -10.19
N LEU A 31 -12.88 -9.02 -9.90
CA LEU A 31 -13.51 -7.75 -10.32
C LEU A 31 -12.88 -6.52 -9.63
N VAL A 32 -12.45 -6.66 -8.36
CA VAL A 32 -11.97 -5.55 -7.52
C VAL A 32 -10.45 -5.58 -7.33
N LYS A 33 -9.76 -6.58 -7.90
CA LYS A 33 -8.33 -6.80 -7.64
C LYS A 33 -7.46 -5.66 -8.16
N GLN A 34 -7.88 -4.98 -9.22
CA GLN A 34 -7.16 -3.84 -9.80
C GLN A 34 -6.88 -2.74 -8.76
N HIS A 35 -7.87 -2.41 -7.92
CA HIS A 35 -7.72 -1.39 -6.88
C HIS A 35 -6.80 -1.84 -5.74
N ILE A 36 -6.88 -3.13 -5.38
CA ILE A 36 -6.03 -3.71 -4.34
C ILE A 36 -4.57 -3.72 -4.82
N VAL A 37 -4.33 -4.12 -6.07
CA VAL A 37 -3.00 -4.17 -6.67
C VAL A 37 -2.39 -2.78 -6.80
N SER A 38 -3.16 -1.78 -7.25
CA SER A 38 -2.66 -0.39 -7.33
C SER A 38 -2.32 0.17 -5.96
N PHE A 39 -3.17 -0.09 -4.95
CA PHE A 39 -2.92 0.36 -3.58
C PHE A 39 -1.69 -0.33 -2.96
N ASP A 40 -1.54 -1.63 -3.17
CA ASP A 40 -0.38 -2.39 -2.69
C ASP A 40 0.92 -1.90 -3.35
N TYR A 41 0.89 -1.55 -4.63
CA TYR A 41 2.03 -0.95 -5.32
C TYR A 41 2.38 0.43 -4.73
N PHE A 42 1.37 1.26 -4.48
CA PHE A 42 1.54 2.59 -3.87
C PHE A 42 2.21 2.50 -2.50
N VAL A 43 1.67 1.67 -1.60
CA VAL A 43 2.14 1.55 -0.21
C VAL A 43 3.54 0.94 -0.10
N ASN A 44 3.90 0.02 -0.99
CA ASN A 44 5.18 -0.69 -0.90
C ASN A 44 6.31 0.02 -1.69
N GLN A 45 6.00 0.60 -2.85
CA GLN A 45 7.00 1.13 -3.78
C GLN A 45 6.90 2.64 -3.96
N GLU A 46 5.74 3.17 -4.39
CA GLU A 46 5.63 4.58 -4.80
C GLU A 46 5.86 5.55 -3.65
N ILE A 47 5.44 5.21 -2.43
CA ILE A 47 5.67 6.05 -1.25
C ILE A 47 7.17 6.29 -1.00
N LYS A 48 8.01 5.29 -1.28
CA LYS A 48 9.47 5.43 -1.17
C LYS A 48 10.02 6.30 -2.29
N THR A 49 9.49 6.17 -3.51
CA THR A 49 9.86 7.03 -4.64
C THR A 49 9.54 8.50 -4.36
N ILE A 50 8.36 8.79 -3.78
CA ILE A 50 7.95 10.14 -3.40
C ILE A 50 8.88 10.71 -2.32
N MET A 51 9.27 9.89 -1.34
CA MET A 51 10.22 10.29 -0.31
C MET A 51 11.60 10.60 -0.91
N LEU A 52 12.09 9.77 -1.84
CA LEU A 52 13.38 9.99 -2.50
C LEU A 52 13.39 11.29 -3.32
N ALA A 53 12.27 11.64 -3.96
CA ALA A 53 12.14 12.90 -4.69
C ALA A 53 12.24 14.14 -3.77
N ASN A 54 11.76 14.02 -2.52
CA ASN A 54 11.74 15.10 -1.53
C ASN A 54 12.71 14.86 -0.37
N GLN A 55 13.83 14.16 -0.63
CA GLN A 55 14.66 13.60 0.44
C GLN A 55 15.28 14.66 1.36
N LYS A 56 15.65 15.82 0.82
CA LYS A 56 16.37 16.87 1.56
C LYS A 56 15.54 18.13 1.64
N ILE A 57 15.26 18.58 2.85
CA ILE A 57 14.65 19.87 3.14
C ILE A 57 15.72 20.78 3.72
N THR A 58 15.88 21.96 3.12
CA THR A 58 16.78 23.03 3.58
C THR A 58 15.97 24.21 4.10
N SER A 59 16.49 24.89 5.11
CA SER A 59 15.84 26.09 5.65
C SER A 59 16.51 27.35 5.11
N ASP A 60 15.72 28.31 4.62
CA ASP A 60 16.23 29.59 4.11
C ASP A 60 16.83 30.47 5.22
N ALA A 61 16.30 30.35 6.44
CA ALA A 61 16.75 31.13 7.59
C ALA A 61 18.11 30.68 8.15
N ASN A 62 18.46 29.39 8.00
CA ASN A 62 19.67 28.81 8.58
C ASN A 62 20.31 27.82 7.58
N PRO A 63 21.37 28.24 6.86
CA PRO A 63 22.03 27.40 5.84
C PRO A 63 22.63 26.10 6.39
N ASN A 64 22.96 26.07 7.68
CA ASN A 64 23.56 24.91 8.34
C ASN A 64 22.54 23.87 8.81
N PHE A 65 21.24 24.19 8.75
CA PHE A 65 20.19 23.26 9.13
C PHE A 65 19.62 22.56 7.89
N TYR A 66 19.73 21.24 7.87
CA TYR A 66 19.04 20.40 6.90
C TYR A 66 18.31 19.27 7.62
N LEU A 67 17.20 18.85 7.02
CA LEU A 67 16.47 17.63 7.37
C LEU A 67 16.53 16.69 6.17
N LYS A 68 16.90 15.44 6.42
CA LYS A 68 17.03 14.40 5.41
C LYS A 68 16.18 13.18 5.80
N TYR A 69 15.31 12.75 4.91
CA TYR A 69 14.58 11.48 5.05
C TYR A 69 15.48 10.31 4.64
N LEU A 70 15.52 9.27 5.49
CA LEU A 70 16.31 8.06 5.25
C LEU A 70 15.43 6.92 4.71
N ASP A 71 14.36 6.59 5.43
CA ASP A 71 13.42 5.52 5.06
C ASP A 71 12.00 5.87 5.52
N ILE A 72 11.02 5.30 4.83
CA ILE A 72 9.59 5.46 5.12
C ILE A 72 8.91 4.09 5.17
N ARG A 73 8.12 3.87 6.22
CA ARG A 73 7.44 2.61 6.48
C ARG A 73 5.99 2.85 6.86
N VAL A 74 5.08 2.16 6.19
CA VAL A 74 3.67 2.09 6.60
C VAL A 74 3.49 0.89 7.52
N GLY A 75 3.03 1.18 8.74
CA GLY A 75 2.75 0.21 9.79
C GLY A 75 1.49 -0.61 9.54
N LYS A 76 1.00 -1.25 10.60
CA LYS A 76 -0.30 -1.93 10.60
C LYS A 76 -1.40 -0.98 11.08
N PRO A 77 -2.65 -1.22 10.68
CA PRO A 77 -3.77 -0.41 11.12
C PRO A 77 -3.90 -0.46 12.65
N SER A 78 -3.88 0.71 13.26
CA SER A 78 -3.99 0.91 14.70
C SER A 78 -4.97 2.03 15.01
N SER A 79 -5.32 2.25 16.28
CA SER A 79 -5.90 3.51 16.72
C SER A 79 -5.18 3.98 17.95
N GLU A 80 -5.12 5.30 18.06
CA GLU A 80 -4.68 6.00 19.23
C GLU A 80 -5.93 6.38 20.03
N GLU A 81 -6.12 5.75 21.18
CA GLU A 81 -7.12 6.18 22.16
C GLU A 81 -6.45 7.18 23.13
N GLY A 82 -7.22 8.15 23.66
CA GLY A 82 -6.77 9.40 24.31
C GLY A 82 -5.87 9.29 25.56
N LEU A 83 -5.27 8.14 25.83
CA LEU A 83 -4.32 7.86 26.91
C LEU A 83 -3.00 7.26 26.37
N ASN A 84 -2.61 7.59 25.13
CA ASN A 84 -1.45 7.02 24.42
C ASN A 84 -1.48 5.49 24.32
N GLN A 85 -2.66 4.89 24.45
CA GLN A 85 -2.83 3.45 24.35
C GLN A 85 -3.03 3.11 22.87
N ILE A 86 -2.01 2.51 22.27
CA ILE A 86 -2.03 2.11 20.88
C ILE A 86 -2.74 0.76 20.80
N HIS A 87 -3.89 0.74 20.14
CA HIS A 87 -4.60 -0.51 19.85
C HIS A 87 -4.15 -1.05 18.49
N ASP A 88 -3.22 -2.01 18.50
CA ASP A 88 -2.50 -2.51 17.31
C ASP A 88 -3.29 -3.49 16.42
N LYS A 89 -4.52 -3.87 16.81
CA LYS A 89 -5.32 -4.90 16.12
C LYS A 89 -6.78 -4.50 15.99
N ILE A 90 -7.02 -3.41 15.28
CA ILE A 90 -8.39 -2.95 15.04
C ILE A 90 -9.00 -3.69 13.86
N THR A 91 -10.21 -4.21 14.06
CA THR A 91 -10.96 -4.80 12.96
C THR A 91 -11.70 -3.72 12.19
N PRO A 92 -11.90 -3.86 10.87
CA PRO A 92 -12.73 -2.93 10.10
C PRO A 92 -14.17 -2.81 10.65
N GLN A 93 -14.68 -3.89 11.25
CA GLN A 93 -16.00 -3.88 11.89
C GLN A 93 -16.03 -2.98 13.13
N GLU A 94 -14.99 -3.04 13.97
CA GLU A 94 -14.84 -2.16 15.12
C GLU A 94 -14.76 -0.69 14.70
N CYS A 95 -13.96 -0.36 13.66
CA CYS A 95 -13.91 0.98 13.10
C CYS A 95 -15.29 1.48 12.66
N ARG A 96 -16.09 0.63 12.03
CA ARG A 96 -17.45 0.97 11.57
C ARG A 96 -18.43 1.17 12.72
N LEU A 97 -18.30 0.41 13.81
CA LEU A 97 -19.19 0.51 14.97
C LEU A 97 -18.91 1.75 15.83
N ARG A 98 -17.66 2.21 15.83
CA ARG A 98 -17.20 3.36 16.64
C ARG A 98 -17.03 4.65 15.82
N ASP A 99 -17.44 4.65 14.54
CA ASP A 99 -17.22 5.75 13.59
C ASP A 99 -15.76 6.23 13.51
N MET A 100 -14.83 5.29 13.58
CA MET A 100 -13.38 5.54 13.51
C MET A 100 -12.82 5.25 12.12
N THR A 101 -11.72 5.92 11.77
CA THR A 101 -11.04 5.70 10.49
C THR A 101 -10.05 4.54 10.58
N TYR A 102 -10.20 3.55 9.70
CA TYR A 102 -9.27 2.42 9.56
C TYR A 102 -7.96 2.88 8.89
N ALA A 103 -6.98 3.26 9.72
CA ALA A 103 -5.73 3.87 9.26
C ALA A 103 -4.50 3.26 9.95
N ALA A 104 -3.37 3.24 9.25
CA ALA A 104 -2.06 2.83 9.78
C ALA A 104 -1.13 4.04 9.96
N PRO A 105 -0.24 4.02 10.97
CA PRO A 105 0.75 5.07 11.13
C PRO A 105 1.83 4.97 10.04
N ILE A 106 2.26 6.13 9.54
CA ILE A 106 3.39 6.29 8.64
C ILE A 106 4.58 6.73 9.48
N ASN A 107 5.57 5.86 9.57
CA ASN A 107 6.79 6.09 10.33
C ASN A 107 7.92 6.41 9.36
N VAL A 108 8.73 7.41 9.70
CA VAL A 108 9.90 7.81 8.93
C VAL A 108 11.13 7.85 9.81
N ASP A 109 12.26 7.55 9.20
CA ASP A 109 13.58 7.77 9.79
C ASP A 109 14.14 9.07 9.22
N VAL A 110 14.49 10.01 10.11
CA VAL A 110 14.98 11.33 9.74
C VAL A 110 16.36 11.58 10.33
N GLU A 111 17.20 12.19 9.52
CA GLU A 111 18.50 12.72 9.92
C GLU A 111 18.44 14.23 9.86
N TYR A 112 18.78 14.92 10.94
CA TYR A 112 18.83 16.37 10.95
C TYR A 112 20.05 16.87 11.73
N THR A 113 20.47 18.09 11.44
CA THR A 113 21.61 18.72 12.10
C THR A 113 21.13 19.60 13.26
N ARG A 114 21.71 19.43 14.46
CA ARG A 114 21.51 20.34 15.60
C ARG A 114 22.85 21.02 15.90
N GLY A 115 23.03 22.24 15.40
CA GLY A 115 24.31 22.96 15.49
C GLY A 115 25.39 22.26 14.64
N SER A 116 26.41 21.71 15.28
CA SER A 116 27.49 20.96 14.59
C SER A 116 27.30 19.43 14.61
N GLN A 117 26.27 18.91 15.28
CA GLN A 117 26.06 17.47 15.44
C GLN A 117 24.94 16.96 14.53
N ARG A 118 25.19 15.81 13.88
CA ARG A 118 24.19 15.07 13.08
C ARG A 118 23.43 14.12 14.00
N VAL A 119 22.11 14.27 14.09
CA VAL A 119 21.23 13.47 14.92
C VAL A 119 20.32 12.64 14.01
N ILE A 120 20.23 11.34 14.28
CA ILE A 120 19.31 10.43 13.58
C ILE A 120 18.20 10.07 14.54
N LYS A 121 16.95 10.36 14.16
CA LYS A 121 15.75 9.94 14.87
C LYS A 121 15.02 8.91 14.02
N ARG A 122 14.80 7.73 14.61
CA ARG A 122 14.09 6.61 13.96
C ARG A 122 12.65 6.56 14.43
N ASP A 123 11.81 5.94 13.61
CA ASP A 123 10.39 5.67 13.91
C ASP A 123 9.59 6.90 14.31
N LEU A 124 9.80 8.01 13.61
CA LEU A 124 9.00 9.22 13.79
C LEU A 124 7.67 9.07 13.04
N THR A 125 6.55 9.06 13.75
CA THR A 125 5.22 9.08 13.14
C THR A 125 4.93 10.47 12.56
N ILE A 126 4.78 10.56 11.23
CA ILE A 126 4.45 11.82 10.54
C ILE A 126 2.96 11.99 10.28
N GLY A 127 2.20 10.90 10.30
CA GLY A 127 0.78 10.91 10.00
C GLY A 127 0.20 9.51 9.92
N ARG A 128 -1.06 9.45 9.49
CA ARG A 128 -1.81 8.20 9.37
C ARG A 128 -2.35 8.07 7.94
N LEU A 129 -2.24 6.86 7.38
CA LEU A 129 -2.73 6.51 6.05
C LEU A 129 -3.94 5.59 6.17
N PRO A 130 -5.11 5.94 5.60
CA PRO A 130 -6.23 5.02 5.47
C PRO A 130 -5.85 3.76 4.71
N ILE A 131 -6.15 2.59 5.27
CA ILE A 131 -5.79 1.29 4.67
C ILE A 131 -6.96 0.70 3.91
N MET A 132 -6.75 0.29 2.67
CA MET A 132 -7.78 -0.39 1.88
C MET A 132 -8.06 -1.79 2.43
N LEU A 133 -9.33 -2.17 2.52
CA LEU A 133 -9.73 -3.52 2.95
C LEU A 133 -9.18 -4.59 2.00
N ARG A 134 -8.74 -5.71 2.57
CA ARG A 134 -8.07 -6.83 1.85
C ARG A 134 -6.76 -6.46 1.13
N SER A 135 -6.21 -5.26 1.35
CA SER A 135 -4.85 -4.92 0.92
C SER A 135 -3.78 -5.69 1.70
N SER A 136 -2.54 -5.63 1.22
CA SER A 136 -1.35 -6.20 1.84
C SER A 136 -1.14 -5.84 3.31
N LYS A 137 -1.62 -4.66 3.75
CA LYS A 137 -1.48 -4.17 5.13
C LYS A 137 -2.72 -4.39 5.99
N CYS A 138 -3.82 -4.84 5.39
CA CYS A 138 -5.07 -5.09 6.10
C CYS A 138 -5.01 -6.43 6.85
N ILE A 139 -5.63 -6.47 8.04
CA ILE A 139 -5.73 -7.70 8.85
C ILE A 139 -6.53 -8.79 8.11
N LEU A 140 -7.47 -8.43 7.25
CA LEU A 140 -8.36 -9.36 6.55
C LEU A 140 -7.73 -10.09 5.36
N LYS A 141 -6.44 -9.84 5.03
CA LYS A 141 -5.82 -10.45 3.85
C LYS A 141 -5.66 -11.96 3.95
N ASP A 142 -5.22 -12.44 5.11
CA ASP A 142 -4.93 -13.87 5.34
C ASP A 142 -6.08 -14.61 6.02
N LEU A 143 -7.16 -13.88 6.39
CA LEU A 143 -8.39 -14.53 6.82
C LEU A 143 -9.10 -15.11 5.60
N VAL A 144 -8.86 -16.39 5.36
CA VAL A 144 -9.77 -17.21 4.57
C VAL A 144 -11.12 -17.13 5.28
N CYS A 145 -12.10 -16.54 4.60
CA CYS A 145 -13.48 -16.66 5.01
C CYS A 145 -13.85 -18.13 4.74
N SER A 146 -13.62 -18.99 5.74
CA SER A 146 -14.12 -20.35 5.76
C SER A 146 -15.63 -20.25 5.88
N LEU A 147 -16.29 -20.16 4.72
CA LEU A 147 -17.67 -20.57 4.53
C LEU A 147 -17.68 -22.07 4.23
#